data_AF-A0A8T4E7A9-F1
#
_entry.id   AF-A0A8T4E7A9-F1
#
_cell.length_a   1.000
_cell.length_b   1.000
_cell.length_c   1.000
_cell.angle_alpha   90.00
_cell.angle_beta   90.00
_cell.angle_gamma   90.00
#
_symmetry.space_group_name_H-M   'P 1'
#
loop_
_entity.id
_entity.type
_entity.pdbx_description
1 polymer ?
#
loop_
_entity_poly.entity_id
_entity_poly.type
_entity_poly.pdbx_seq_one_letter_code
_entity_poly.pdbx_strand_id
1 'polypeptide(L)'
;MKKFLALGVLALLLVFSGCTDSGCQSDAQCGSWQFCNNETRLCEPAKGFCNTNEDCPGGTNLCSNQSHLCSEGTYCEASLDCDMSWQVCSVTENLCKPKAGYCVVDSDCDPDLELCDAAAGHICIPKPGVCFNDYDCGDWENCNIILKACEANEGRCSFDADCEDWEACDSSSHFCVAKAGFCINDADCSNWQSCNDLSHKCETRDGFCNHDADCETWQYCDRTDTGTGKSAKEASHLCLPKHGYCGNSADCENWEVCDFSTHKCRAQAGKCNANQDCASGEACNLATHRCES
;
A
#
# COMPACT_ATOMS: atom_id res chain seq x y z
N MET A 1 33.37 -111.11 1.53
CA MET A 1 32.19 -111.84 2.06
C MET A 1 31.52 -110.98 3.13
N LYS A 2 30.18 -111.05 3.17
CA LYS A 2 29.18 -110.16 3.79
C LYS A 2 29.39 -109.69 5.25
N LYS A 3 28.64 -108.60 5.56
CA LYS A 3 27.93 -108.19 6.82
C LYS A 3 28.51 -106.92 7.47
N PHE A 4 27.79 -105.92 8.00
CA PHE A 4 26.36 -105.53 8.08
C PHE A 4 26.34 -104.04 8.56
N LEU A 5 25.30 -103.28 8.19
CA LEU A 5 24.65 -102.12 8.86
C LEU A 5 25.47 -101.09 9.69
N ALA A 6 25.32 -99.80 9.34
CA ALA A 6 24.91 -98.66 10.20
C ALA A 6 25.37 -97.31 9.61
N LEU A 7 24.45 -96.35 9.44
CA LEU A 7 24.64 -94.88 9.59
C LEU A 7 23.52 -94.12 8.86
N GLY A 8 22.54 -93.64 9.62
CA GLY A 8 21.54 -92.67 9.19
C GLY A 8 21.43 -91.58 10.26
N VAL A 9 22.29 -90.57 10.13
CA VAL A 9 22.41 -89.35 10.96
C VAL A 9 21.42 -88.34 10.37
N LEU A 10 20.37 -87.87 11.05
CA LEU A 10 20.25 -87.05 12.26
C LEU A 10 19.63 -85.70 11.85
N ALA A 11 18.42 -85.49 12.38
CA ALA A 11 17.67 -84.25 12.57
C ALA A 11 18.28 -82.92 12.06
N LEU A 12 17.59 -82.25 11.13
CA LEU A 12 17.76 -80.82 10.89
C LEU A 12 16.44 -80.20 10.39
N LEU A 13 15.48 -79.97 11.29
CA LEU A 13 14.27 -79.17 11.02
C LEU A 13 13.51 -78.85 12.33
N LEU A 14 14.12 -78.05 13.20
CA LEU A 14 13.46 -77.33 14.29
C LEU A 14 14.23 -76.03 14.56
N VAL A 15 13.86 -74.95 13.87
CA VAL A 15 14.14 -73.58 14.34
C VAL A 15 12.84 -72.78 14.17
N PHE A 16 11.90 -73.05 15.06
CA PHE A 16 10.83 -72.12 15.38
C PHE A 16 10.93 -71.83 16.88
N SER A 17 11.05 -70.54 17.17
CA SER A 17 10.59 -69.89 18.39
C SER A 17 11.42 -70.10 19.66
N GLY A 18 12.06 -69.02 20.12
CA GLY A 18 12.17 -68.74 21.55
C GLY A 18 13.59 -68.66 22.10
N CYS A 19 14.05 -67.42 22.26
CA CYS A 19 14.81 -66.93 23.41
C CYS A 19 15.91 -67.86 23.98
N THR A 20 17.09 -67.81 23.39
CA THR A 20 18.33 -68.10 24.14
C THR A 20 18.81 -66.79 24.77
N ASP A 21 19.24 -66.82 26.04
CA ASP A 21 19.78 -65.74 26.89
C ASP A 21 21.05 -65.04 26.35
N SER A 22 21.15 -64.83 25.05
CA SER A 22 22.25 -64.16 24.39
C SER A 22 21.64 -63.31 23.29
N GLY A 23 21.81 -61.98 23.36
CA GLY A 23 21.20 -61.02 22.44
C GLY A 23 21.64 -61.16 20.97
N CYS A 24 21.57 -60.07 20.20
CA CYS A 24 21.84 -60.11 18.77
C CYS A 24 23.31 -60.45 18.44
N GLN A 25 23.55 -61.18 17.34
CA GLN A 25 24.89 -61.48 16.80
C GLN A 25 25.15 -60.82 15.45
N SER A 26 24.10 -60.35 14.78
CA SER A 26 24.15 -59.61 13.52
C SER A 26 22.83 -58.85 13.30
N ASP A 27 22.84 -57.85 12.42
CA ASP A 27 21.66 -57.03 12.09
C ASP A 27 20.48 -57.85 11.57
N ALA A 28 20.73 -59.02 10.97
CA ALA A 28 19.67 -59.92 10.47
C ALA A 28 18.75 -60.47 11.58
N GLN A 29 19.15 -60.33 12.84
CA GLN A 29 18.36 -60.74 14.02
C GLN A 29 17.60 -59.57 14.66
N CYS A 30 17.74 -58.36 14.12
CA CYS A 30 17.05 -57.15 14.57
C CYS A 30 15.95 -56.74 13.56
N GLY A 31 15.07 -55.82 13.98
CA GLY A 31 14.11 -55.21 13.05
C GLY A 31 14.84 -54.47 11.91
N SER A 32 14.20 -54.31 10.75
CA SER A 32 14.80 -53.67 9.57
C SER A 32 15.21 -52.19 9.76
N TRP A 33 14.86 -51.61 10.91
CA TRP A 33 15.12 -50.24 11.35
C TRP A 33 16.11 -50.18 12.53
N GLN A 34 16.64 -51.34 12.95
CA GLN A 34 17.60 -51.50 14.05
C GLN A 34 18.90 -52.11 13.51
N PHE A 35 19.99 -51.94 14.25
CA PHE A 35 21.25 -52.63 14.03
C PHE A 35 21.68 -53.35 15.32
N CYS A 36 22.51 -54.37 15.18
CA CYS A 36 23.02 -55.09 16.32
C CYS A 36 24.26 -54.39 16.88
N ASN A 37 24.17 -53.88 18.11
CA ASN A 37 25.34 -53.37 18.81
C ASN A 37 26.22 -54.55 19.26
N ASN A 38 27.43 -54.63 18.70
CA ASN A 38 28.35 -55.76 18.94
C ASN A 38 28.93 -55.79 20.37
N GLU A 39 28.88 -54.68 21.10
CA GLU A 39 29.38 -54.56 22.48
C GLU A 39 28.31 -54.95 23.49
N THR A 40 27.11 -54.39 23.35
CA THR A 40 25.98 -54.64 24.27
C THR A 40 25.19 -55.89 23.91
N ARG A 41 25.36 -56.40 22.67
CA ARG A 41 24.55 -57.48 22.07
C ARG A 41 23.06 -57.13 22.04
N LEU A 42 22.70 -55.84 22.02
CA LEU A 42 21.32 -55.36 21.94
C LEU A 42 21.01 -54.79 20.56
N CYS A 43 19.75 -54.92 20.12
CA CYS A 43 19.28 -54.25 18.91
C CYS A 43 19.00 -52.79 19.24
N GLU A 44 19.78 -51.88 18.66
CA GLU A 44 19.68 -50.43 18.83
C GLU A 44 19.11 -49.78 17.56
N PRO A 45 18.35 -48.68 17.65
CA PRO A 45 17.79 -48.02 16.47
C PRO A 45 18.88 -47.51 15.52
N ALA A 46 18.71 -47.74 14.22
CA ALA A 46 19.58 -47.16 13.21
C ALA A 46 19.41 -45.63 13.17
N LYS A 47 20.40 -44.90 12.64
CA LYS A 47 20.35 -43.43 12.55
C LYS A 47 19.08 -42.95 11.85
N GLY A 48 18.30 -42.09 12.52
CA GLY A 48 17.01 -41.58 12.03
C GLY A 48 15.81 -42.45 12.39
N PHE A 49 16.05 -43.61 13.01
CA PHE A 49 15.05 -44.49 13.59
C PHE A 49 15.10 -44.47 15.12
N CYS A 50 14.07 -45.02 15.75
CA CYS A 50 13.86 -44.93 17.19
C CYS A 50 13.02 -46.10 17.72
N ASN A 51 13.26 -46.47 18.98
CA ASN A 51 12.32 -47.26 19.79
C ASN A 51 11.39 -46.35 20.59
N THR A 52 11.94 -45.22 21.05
CA THR A 52 11.30 -44.24 21.92
C THR A 52 11.71 -42.83 21.49
N ASN A 53 11.05 -41.80 22.01
CA ASN A 53 11.40 -40.42 21.66
C ASN A 53 12.81 -40.02 22.13
N GLU A 54 13.36 -40.69 23.14
CA GLU A 54 14.73 -40.47 23.64
C GLU A 54 15.80 -40.83 22.61
N ASP A 55 15.49 -41.73 21.68
CA ASP A 55 16.39 -42.13 20.60
C ASP A 55 16.48 -41.07 19.50
N CYS A 56 15.56 -40.11 19.48
CA CYS A 56 15.50 -39.10 18.43
C CYS A 56 16.45 -37.92 18.71
N PRO A 57 17.33 -37.57 17.75
CA PRO A 57 18.32 -36.52 17.95
C PRO A 57 17.64 -35.16 18.14
N GLY A 58 18.07 -34.42 19.16
CA GLY A 58 17.56 -33.07 19.46
C GLY A 58 16.52 -33.01 20.57
N GLY A 59 16.09 -34.13 21.16
CA GLY A 59 15.19 -34.18 22.33
C GLY A 59 13.75 -33.70 22.09
N THR A 60 13.48 -33.06 20.95
CA THR A 60 12.19 -32.50 20.53
C THR A 60 11.64 -33.20 19.29
N ASN A 61 12.05 -34.44 19.04
CA ASN A 61 11.64 -35.22 17.88
C ASN A 61 10.90 -36.47 18.35
N LEU A 62 9.82 -36.81 17.65
CA LEU A 62 8.94 -37.93 17.99
C LEU A 62 9.37 -39.21 17.31
N CYS A 63 9.23 -40.32 18.01
CA CYS A 63 9.32 -41.64 17.46
C CYS A 63 7.97 -42.16 16.97
N SER A 64 7.84 -42.42 15.68
CA SER A 64 6.66 -43.09 15.12
C SER A 64 6.64 -44.58 15.48
N ASN A 65 5.66 -45.03 16.26
CA ASN A 65 5.50 -46.46 16.60
C ASN A 65 5.15 -47.37 15.41
N GLN A 66 4.78 -46.81 14.25
CA GLN A 66 4.47 -47.58 13.04
C GLN A 66 5.66 -47.66 12.07
N SER A 67 6.38 -46.56 11.89
CA SER A 67 7.50 -46.48 10.94
C SER A 67 8.88 -46.51 11.61
N HIS A 68 8.92 -46.43 12.94
CA HIS A 68 10.12 -46.26 13.75
C HIS A 68 10.97 -45.07 13.36
N LEU A 69 10.42 -44.09 12.64
CA LEU A 69 11.16 -42.92 12.14
C LEU A 69 11.01 -41.74 13.11
N CYS A 70 12.10 -40.99 13.30
CA CYS A 70 12.04 -39.72 14.00
C CYS A 70 11.37 -38.64 13.13
N SER A 71 10.28 -38.04 13.61
CA SER A 71 9.59 -36.91 12.97
C SER A 71 9.75 -35.62 13.78
N GLU A 72 9.70 -34.48 13.10
CA GLU A 72 9.72 -33.17 13.77
C GLU A 72 8.48 -33.00 14.67
N GLY A 73 8.69 -32.65 15.94
CA GLY A 73 7.63 -32.41 16.91
C GLY A 73 8.02 -32.74 18.35
N THR A 74 7.74 -31.84 19.29
CA THR A 74 8.11 -32.02 20.71
C THR A 74 7.15 -33.00 21.38
N TYR A 75 7.67 -34.17 21.79
CA TYR A 75 6.94 -35.12 22.64
C TYR A 75 6.60 -34.49 23.99
N CYS A 76 5.44 -34.85 24.55
CA CYS A 76 5.07 -34.44 25.89
C CYS A 76 4.20 -35.50 26.58
N GLU A 77 4.36 -35.62 27.90
CA GLU A 77 3.45 -36.35 28.79
C GLU A 77 2.58 -35.37 29.61
N ALA A 78 3.12 -34.18 29.87
CA ALA A 78 2.45 -33.08 30.54
C ALA A 78 2.78 -31.74 29.84
N SER A 79 1.96 -30.72 30.11
CA SER A 79 2.16 -29.40 29.50
C SER A 79 3.44 -28.68 29.94
N LEU A 80 4.09 -29.16 31.01
CA LEU A 80 5.40 -28.65 31.46
C LEU A 80 6.54 -29.08 30.53
N ASP A 81 6.32 -30.12 29.71
CA ASP A 81 7.31 -30.61 28.75
C ASP A 81 7.33 -29.75 27.47
N CYS A 82 6.33 -28.88 27.30
CA CYS A 82 6.20 -27.97 26.17
C CYS A 82 6.68 -26.57 26.54
N ASP A 83 6.87 -25.71 25.53
CA ASP A 83 7.09 -24.29 25.79
C ASP A 83 5.83 -23.69 26.44
N MET A 84 5.88 -23.52 27.75
CA MET A 84 4.74 -23.07 28.54
C MET A 84 4.28 -21.66 28.20
N SER A 85 5.03 -20.88 27.43
CA SER A 85 4.57 -19.57 26.99
C SER A 85 3.45 -19.68 25.96
N TRP A 86 3.54 -20.61 24.99
CA TRP A 86 2.59 -20.69 23.87
C TRP A 86 2.10 -22.09 23.49
N GLN A 87 2.63 -23.16 24.08
CA GLN A 87 2.25 -24.55 23.79
C GLN A 87 1.56 -25.23 24.98
N VAL A 88 0.81 -26.28 24.68
CA VAL A 88 0.16 -27.17 25.63
C VAL A 88 0.30 -28.61 25.16
N CYS A 89 0.40 -29.55 26.09
CA CYS A 89 0.49 -30.96 25.72
C CYS A 89 -0.89 -31.51 25.34
N SER A 90 -1.04 -31.99 24.11
CA SER A 90 -2.17 -32.85 23.75
C SER A 90 -1.90 -34.26 24.28
N VAL A 91 -2.38 -34.57 25.49
CA VAL A 91 -2.15 -35.87 26.16
C VAL A 91 -2.69 -37.08 25.38
N THR A 92 -3.63 -36.87 24.46
CA THR A 92 -4.16 -37.92 23.58
C THR A 92 -3.18 -38.27 22.45
N GLU A 93 -2.42 -37.27 21.98
CA GLU A 93 -1.47 -37.40 20.87
C GLU A 93 -0.01 -37.43 21.35
N ASN A 94 0.23 -37.13 22.63
CA ASN A 94 1.53 -36.93 23.27
C ASN A 94 2.43 -35.96 22.48
N LEU A 95 1.83 -34.88 21.99
CA LEU A 95 2.50 -33.86 21.19
C LEU A 95 2.18 -32.48 21.73
N CYS A 96 3.20 -31.63 21.82
CA CYS A 96 3.03 -30.21 22.09
C CYS A 96 2.30 -29.54 20.93
N LYS A 97 1.14 -28.97 21.23
CA LYS A 97 0.35 -28.18 20.28
C LYS A 97 0.33 -26.71 20.69
N PRO A 98 0.22 -25.78 19.74
CA PRO A 98 -0.06 -24.40 20.09
C PRO A 98 -1.32 -24.30 20.96
N LYS A 99 -1.29 -23.39 21.94
CA LYS A 99 -2.51 -22.95 22.63
C LYS A 99 -3.41 -22.18 21.66
N ALA A 100 -4.67 -21.99 22.01
CA ALA A 100 -5.57 -21.14 21.24
C ALA A 100 -4.95 -19.73 21.06
N GLY A 101 -4.94 -19.23 19.82
CA GLY A 101 -4.31 -17.97 19.43
C GLY A 101 -2.81 -18.05 19.10
N TYR A 102 -2.20 -19.24 19.22
CA TYR A 102 -0.81 -19.49 18.84
C TYR A 102 -0.70 -20.50 17.69
N CYS A 103 0.48 -20.58 17.08
CA CYS A 103 0.71 -21.36 15.87
C CYS A 103 2.16 -21.82 15.70
N VAL A 104 2.36 -22.92 14.97
CA VAL A 104 3.64 -23.29 14.37
C VAL A 104 3.63 -22.97 12.88
N VAL A 105 2.49 -23.20 12.22
CA VAL A 105 2.26 -23.00 10.79
C VAL A 105 0.90 -22.33 10.57
N ASP A 106 0.66 -21.78 9.38
CA ASP A 106 -0.59 -21.07 9.05
C ASP A 106 -1.84 -21.93 9.24
N SER A 107 -1.74 -23.25 9.05
CA SER A 107 -2.87 -24.16 9.25
C SER A 107 -3.30 -24.33 10.70
N ASP A 108 -2.51 -23.83 11.66
CA ASP A 108 -2.89 -23.79 13.06
C ASP A 108 -3.82 -22.60 13.38
N CYS A 109 -3.90 -21.61 12.49
CA CYS A 109 -4.75 -20.43 12.59
C CYS A 109 -6.03 -20.57 11.77
N ASP A 110 -6.95 -19.62 11.89
CA ASP A 110 -8.13 -19.58 11.00
C ASP A 110 -7.66 -19.44 9.54
N PRO A 111 -7.89 -20.46 8.67
CA PRO A 111 -7.34 -20.49 7.34
C PRO A 111 -7.94 -19.44 6.40
N ASP A 112 -9.06 -18.82 6.78
CA ASP A 112 -9.69 -17.75 6.01
C ASP A 112 -9.21 -16.37 6.50
N LEU A 113 -8.96 -16.20 7.80
CA LEU A 113 -8.75 -14.89 8.42
C LEU A 113 -7.31 -14.59 8.88
N GLU A 114 -6.53 -15.61 9.21
CA GLU A 114 -5.29 -15.44 9.98
C GLU A 114 -4.08 -16.11 9.30
N LEU A 115 -2.88 -15.70 9.70
CA LEU A 115 -1.59 -16.30 9.36
C LEU A 115 -0.76 -16.50 10.62
N CYS A 116 0.18 -17.43 10.56
CA CYS A 116 1.09 -17.65 11.66
C CYS A 116 2.28 -16.69 11.60
N ASP A 117 2.43 -15.86 12.63
CA ASP A 117 3.63 -15.07 12.82
C ASP A 117 4.54 -15.70 13.88
N ALA A 118 5.42 -16.58 13.40
CA ALA A 118 6.46 -17.18 14.23
C ALA A 118 7.47 -16.14 14.75
N ALA A 119 7.70 -15.03 14.04
CA ALA A 119 8.64 -13.99 14.44
C ALA A 119 8.07 -13.08 15.54
N ALA A 120 6.75 -12.86 15.56
CA ALA A 120 6.03 -12.15 16.62
C ALA A 120 5.69 -13.03 17.84
N GLY A 121 6.29 -14.22 17.94
CA GLY A 121 6.14 -15.10 19.11
C GLY A 121 5.08 -16.19 18.92
N HIS A 122 5.00 -16.76 17.71
CA HIS A 122 4.11 -17.88 17.40
C HIS A 122 2.64 -17.55 17.55
N ILE A 123 2.22 -16.34 17.18
CA ILE A 123 0.84 -15.88 17.33
C ILE A 123 0.10 -15.90 15.98
N CYS A 124 -1.18 -16.23 16.03
CA CYS A 124 -2.06 -16.03 14.88
C CYS A 124 -2.38 -14.55 14.76
N ILE A 125 -2.06 -13.96 13.60
CA ILE A 125 -2.31 -12.56 13.29
C ILE A 125 -3.29 -12.45 12.12
N PRO A 126 -4.08 -11.36 12.04
CA PRO A 126 -4.94 -11.13 10.88
C PRO A 126 -4.14 -11.12 9.58
N LYS A 127 -4.72 -11.68 8.52
CA LYS A 127 -4.21 -11.51 7.16
C LYS A 127 -4.22 -10.05 6.73
N PRO A 128 -3.39 -9.65 5.76
CA PRO A 128 -3.49 -8.33 5.16
C PRO A 128 -4.92 -8.01 4.70
N GLY A 129 -5.46 -6.88 5.18
CA GLY A 129 -6.83 -6.43 4.91
C GLY A 129 -7.90 -7.05 5.81
N VAL A 130 -7.55 -8.01 6.68
CA VAL A 130 -8.46 -8.59 7.68
C VAL A 130 -8.25 -7.92 9.02
N CYS A 131 -9.32 -7.75 9.79
CA CYS A 131 -9.25 -7.15 11.12
C CYS A 131 -10.24 -7.78 12.11
N PHE A 132 -9.90 -7.72 13.40
CA PHE A 132 -10.78 -8.03 14.52
C PHE A 132 -11.18 -6.79 15.31
N ASN A 133 -10.34 -5.76 15.28
CA ASN A 133 -10.55 -4.46 15.90
C ASN A 133 -9.72 -3.38 15.16
N ASP A 134 -9.91 -2.10 15.54
CA ASP A 134 -9.29 -0.98 14.83
C ASP A 134 -7.74 -0.96 14.91
N TYR A 135 -7.12 -1.60 15.92
CA TYR A 135 -5.66 -1.66 16.03
C TYR A 135 -5.02 -2.61 15.01
N ASP A 136 -5.82 -3.43 14.31
CA ASP A 136 -5.34 -4.30 13.24
C ASP A 136 -5.22 -3.56 11.89
N CYS A 137 -5.78 -2.34 11.80
CA CYS A 137 -5.82 -1.53 10.59
C CYS A 137 -4.84 -0.35 10.65
N GLY A 138 -4.61 0.30 9.51
CA GLY A 138 -3.84 1.54 9.49
C GLY A 138 -4.56 2.68 10.23
N ASP A 139 -3.82 3.70 10.69
CA ASP A 139 -4.40 4.88 11.38
C ASP A 139 -5.46 5.65 10.55
N TRP A 140 -5.57 5.36 9.26
CA TRP A 140 -6.49 5.96 8.29
C TRP A 140 -7.68 5.05 7.93
N GLU A 141 -7.78 3.89 8.56
CA GLU A 141 -8.84 2.89 8.39
C GLU A 141 -9.56 2.64 9.72
N ASN A 142 -10.74 2.04 9.66
CA ASN A 142 -11.42 1.44 10.81
C ASN A 142 -11.74 -0.02 10.50
N CYS A 143 -11.86 -0.84 11.54
CA CYS A 143 -12.22 -2.22 11.36
C CYS A 143 -13.74 -2.42 11.26
N ASN A 144 -14.21 -2.89 10.11
CA ASN A 144 -15.55 -3.43 10.01
C ASN A 144 -15.59 -4.83 10.62
N ILE A 145 -15.94 -4.91 11.90
CA ILE A 145 -15.91 -6.17 12.67
C ILE A 145 -16.89 -7.25 12.16
N ILE A 146 -17.87 -6.87 11.33
CA ILE A 146 -18.85 -7.79 10.72
C ILE A 146 -18.25 -8.41 9.47
N LEU A 147 -17.64 -7.60 8.60
CA LEU A 147 -16.97 -8.07 7.38
C LEU A 147 -15.56 -8.61 7.64
N LYS A 148 -15.00 -8.33 8.83
CA LYS A 148 -13.60 -8.61 9.18
C LYS A 148 -12.64 -7.96 8.19
N ALA A 149 -12.92 -6.73 7.79
CA ALA A 149 -12.13 -6.01 6.81
C ALA A 149 -11.82 -4.58 7.29
N CYS A 150 -10.60 -4.11 7.01
CA CYS A 150 -10.24 -2.72 7.19
C CYS A 150 -10.90 -1.88 6.09
N GLU A 151 -11.60 -0.82 6.49
CA GLU A 151 -12.28 0.11 5.59
C GLU A 151 -11.69 1.50 5.78
N ALA A 152 -11.40 2.18 4.67
CA ALA A 152 -10.87 3.54 4.71
C ALA A 152 -11.85 4.49 5.42
N ASN A 153 -11.30 5.38 6.24
CA ASN A 153 -12.08 6.43 6.88
C ASN A 153 -12.62 7.42 5.85
N GLU A 154 -13.64 8.20 6.23
CA GLU A 154 -14.20 9.24 5.35
C GLU A 154 -13.11 10.21 4.85
N GLY A 155 -13.04 10.40 3.53
CA GLY A 155 -11.99 11.18 2.87
C GLY A 155 -10.60 10.53 2.87
N ARG A 156 -10.51 9.23 3.19
CA ARG A 156 -9.32 8.40 3.01
C ARG A 156 -9.53 7.34 1.95
N CYS A 157 -8.42 6.74 1.51
CA CYS A 157 -8.43 5.73 0.46
C CYS A 157 -7.27 4.74 0.62
N SER A 158 -7.53 3.50 0.19
CA SER A 158 -6.53 2.46 -0.07
C SER A 158 -6.19 2.43 -1.57
N PHE A 159 -7.19 2.71 -2.42
CA PHE A 159 -7.13 2.66 -3.87
C PHE A 159 -7.92 3.82 -4.50
N ASP A 160 -7.65 4.12 -5.77
CA ASP A 160 -8.41 5.12 -6.54
C ASP A 160 -9.92 4.83 -6.59
N ALA A 161 -10.32 3.56 -6.46
CA ALA A 161 -11.72 3.14 -6.47
C ALA A 161 -12.48 3.53 -5.20
N ASP A 162 -11.77 3.93 -4.13
CA ASP A 162 -12.37 4.43 -2.90
C ASP A 162 -12.71 5.93 -2.99
N CYS A 163 -12.20 6.61 -4.02
CA CYS A 163 -12.40 8.03 -4.26
C CYS A 163 -13.43 8.26 -5.37
N GLU A 164 -13.89 9.51 -5.50
CA GLU A 164 -14.77 9.89 -6.60
C GLU A 164 -14.07 9.79 -7.96
N ASP A 165 -14.82 9.67 -9.05
CA ASP A 165 -14.27 9.47 -10.41
C ASP A 165 -13.26 10.56 -10.84
N TRP A 166 -13.37 11.76 -10.28
CA TRP A 166 -12.51 12.93 -10.54
C TRP A 166 -11.34 13.07 -9.55
N GLU A 167 -11.25 12.17 -8.56
CA GLU A 167 -10.19 12.11 -7.55
C GLU A 167 -9.30 10.89 -7.76
N ALA A 168 -8.10 10.89 -7.18
CA ALA A 168 -7.19 9.76 -7.12
C ALA A 168 -6.69 9.57 -5.69
N CYS A 169 -6.31 8.35 -5.35
CA CYS A 169 -5.75 8.06 -4.06
C CYS A 169 -4.27 8.41 -4.00
N ASP A 170 -3.88 9.33 -3.13
CA ASP A 170 -2.48 9.51 -2.77
C ASP A 170 -2.05 8.39 -1.82
N SER A 171 -1.34 7.38 -2.34
CA SER A 171 -0.88 6.23 -1.57
C SER A 171 0.11 6.55 -0.45
N SER A 172 0.66 7.77 -0.39
CA SER A 172 1.55 8.19 0.70
C SER A 172 0.78 8.83 1.86
N SER A 173 -0.27 9.58 1.57
CA SER A 173 -1.07 10.29 2.58
C SER A 173 -2.40 9.60 2.90
N HIS A 174 -2.82 8.67 2.04
CA HIS A 174 -4.11 8.00 2.03
C HIS A 174 -5.30 8.96 1.87
N PHE A 175 -5.10 10.15 1.30
CA PHE A 175 -6.20 11.06 0.99
C PHE A 175 -6.61 10.96 -0.48
N CYS A 176 -7.91 11.11 -0.72
CA CYS A 176 -8.41 11.40 -2.06
C CYS A 176 -7.97 12.83 -2.43
N VAL A 177 -7.25 12.95 -3.55
CA VAL A 177 -6.75 14.22 -4.09
C VAL A 177 -7.31 14.43 -5.49
N ALA A 178 -7.52 15.69 -5.90
CA ALA A 178 -8.00 15.99 -7.23
C ALA A 178 -7.07 15.41 -8.32
N LYS A 179 -7.65 14.74 -9.33
CA LYS A 179 -6.90 14.36 -10.54
C LYS A 179 -6.48 15.62 -11.29
N ALA A 180 -5.44 15.49 -12.12
CA ALA A 180 -4.99 16.59 -12.97
C ALA A 180 -6.15 17.15 -13.82
N GLY A 181 -6.37 18.47 -13.73
CA GLY A 181 -7.46 19.16 -14.41
C GLY A 181 -8.77 19.22 -13.62
N PHE A 182 -8.80 18.66 -12.41
CA PHE A 182 -9.89 18.81 -11.46
C PHE A 182 -9.44 19.58 -10.21
N CYS A 183 -10.37 19.89 -9.33
CA CYS A 183 -10.16 20.57 -8.06
C CYS A 183 -11.11 20.04 -6.98
N ILE A 184 -10.63 20.00 -5.74
CA ILE A 184 -11.43 19.80 -4.53
C ILE A 184 -11.92 21.16 -4.03
N ASN A 185 -11.05 22.16 -4.08
CA ASN A 185 -11.35 23.52 -3.65
C ASN A 185 -10.51 24.56 -4.41
N ASP A 186 -10.75 25.83 -4.10
CA ASP A 186 -10.07 26.97 -4.73
C ASP A 186 -8.54 26.97 -4.63
N ALA A 187 -7.95 26.26 -3.66
CA ALA A 187 -6.50 26.16 -3.51
C ALA A 187 -5.84 25.25 -4.56
N ASP A 188 -6.63 24.37 -5.20
CA ASP A 188 -6.16 23.52 -6.31
C ASP A 188 -6.11 24.30 -7.64
N CYS A 189 -6.71 25.50 -7.66
CA CYS A 189 -6.82 26.35 -8.82
C CYS A 189 -5.82 27.51 -8.80
N SER A 190 -5.57 28.10 -9.97
CA SER A 190 -4.81 29.36 -10.03
C SER A 190 -5.57 30.46 -9.29
N ASN A 191 -4.88 31.50 -8.80
CA ASN A 191 -5.50 32.60 -8.05
C ASN A 191 -6.60 33.38 -8.82
N TRP A 192 -6.61 33.32 -10.15
CA TRP A 192 -7.65 33.90 -11.01
C TRP A 192 -8.80 32.94 -11.34
N GLN A 193 -8.77 31.73 -10.79
CA GLN A 193 -9.77 30.68 -10.97
C GLN A 193 -10.39 30.27 -9.62
N SER A 194 -11.59 29.70 -9.67
CA SER A 194 -12.28 29.08 -8.54
C SER A 194 -12.70 27.66 -8.92
N CYS A 195 -12.75 26.79 -7.93
CA CYS A 195 -13.26 25.45 -8.13
C CYS A 195 -14.78 25.49 -8.26
N ASN A 196 -15.30 24.85 -9.30
CA ASN A 196 -16.73 24.62 -9.43
C ASN A 196 -17.09 23.30 -8.73
N ASP A 197 -17.81 23.38 -7.61
CA ASP A 197 -18.15 22.21 -6.77
C ASP A 197 -19.01 21.14 -7.48
N LEU A 198 -19.62 21.45 -8.63
CA LEU A 198 -20.44 20.49 -9.38
C LEU A 198 -19.64 19.80 -10.49
N SER A 199 -18.79 20.55 -11.21
CA SER A 199 -17.96 20.01 -12.30
C SER A 199 -16.58 19.55 -11.83
N HIS A 200 -16.19 19.94 -10.62
CA HIS A 200 -14.86 19.79 -10.03
C HIS A 200 -13.76 20.35 -10.91
N LYS A 201 -14.04 21.42 -11.66
CA LYS A 201 -13.06 22.06 -12.54
C LYS A 201 -12.80 23.49 -12.13
N CYS A 202 -11.56 23.92 -12.33
CA CYS A 202 -11.18 25.32 -12.17
C CYS A 202 -11.82 26.16 -13.28
N GLU A 203 -12.69 27.08 -12.89
CA GLU A 203 -13.37 28.02 -13.76
C GLU A 203 -12.85 29.44 -13.48
N THR A 204 -12.88 30.30 -14.50
CA THR A 204 -12.44 31.70 -14.36
C THR A 204 -13.30 32.42 -13.33
N ARG A 205 -12.66 33.09 -12.35
CA ARG A 205 -13.37 33.92 -11.37
C ARG A 205 -13.91 35.19 -12.00
N ASP A 206 -14.97 35.73 -11.40
CA ASP A 206 -15.48 37.06 -11.73
C ASP A 206 -14.37 38.12 -11.65
N GLY A 207 -14.30 38.96 -12.67
CA GLY A 207 -13.27 40.00 -12.80
C GLY A 207 -11.94 39.52 -13.41
N PHE A 208 -11.81 38.22 -13.69
CA PHE A 208 -10.70 37.64 -14.43
C PHE A 208 -11.13 37.13 -15.81
N CYS A 209 -10.16 36.77 -16.64
CA CYS A 209 -10.37 36.29 -17.99
C CYS A 209 -9.42 35.13 -18.32
N ASN A 210 -9.87 34.19 -19.14
CA ASN A 210 -8.99 33.18 -19.75
C ASN A 210 -8.77 33.45 -21.24
N HIS A 211 -9.73 34.13 -21.88
CA HIS A 211 -9.73 34.51 -23.27
C HIS A 211 -10.19 35.96 -23.43
N ASP A 212 -9.80 36.61 -24.53
CA ASP A 212 -10.28 37.97 -24.86
C ASP A 212 -11.81 38.05 -24.97
N ALA A 213 -12.47 36.92 -25.26
CA ALA A 213 -13.92 36.82 -25.33
C ALA A 213 -14.61 36.89 -23.97
N ASP A 214 -13.87 36.68 -22.87
CA ASP A 214 -14.37 36.84 -21.51
C ASP A 214 -14.41 38.33 -21.10
N CYS A 215 -13.76 39.18 -21.88
CA CYS A 215 -13.70 40.62 -21.67
C CYS A 215 -14.67 41.38 -22.57
N GLU A 216 -14.90 42.65 -22.25
CA GLU A 216 -15.64 43.54 -23.13
C GLU A 216 -14.93 43.69 -24.49
N THR A 217 -15.69 43.97 -25.55
CA THR A 217 -15.14 44.04 -26.91
C THR A 217 -13.99 45.03 -27.10
N TRP A 218 -13.89 46.06 -26.24
CA TRP A 218 -12.82 47.06 -26.22
C TRP A 218 -11.63 46.69 -25.32
N GLN A 219 -11.72 45.58 -24.59
CA GLN A 219 -10.67 45.04 -23.72
C GLN A 219 -10.03 43.80 -24.36
N TYR A 220 -8.87 43.39 -23.83
CA TYR A 220 -8.22 42.11 -24.11
C TYR A 220 -7.84 41.45 -22.79
N CYS A 221 -7.62 40.14 -22.84
CA CYS A 221 -7.21 39.38 -21.67
C CYS A 221 -5.69 39.38 -21.54
N ASP A 222 -5.17 40.04 -20.50
CA ASP A 222 -3.75 39.98 -20.19
C ASP A 222 -3.44 38.67 -19.47
N ARG A 223 -2.77 37.73 -20.14
CA ARG A 223 -2.42 36.40 -19.58
C ARG A 223 -0.95 36.31 -19.16
N THR A 224 -0.33 37.43 -18.78
CA THR A 224 1.10 37.46 -18.46
C THR A 224 1.43 36.82 -17.11
N ASP A 225 1.43 35.50 -17.04
CA ASP A 225 1.80 34.77 -15.83
C ASP A 225 3.15 35.26 -15.29
N THR A 226 3.16 35.62 -14.00
CA THR A 226 4.21 36.39 -13.30
C THR A 226 5.54 35.64 -13.08
N GLY A 227 5.96 34.81 -14.03
CA GLY A 227 7.26 34.13 -14.06
C GLY A 227 8.44 35.00 -14.50
N THR A 228 8.26 36.31 -14.79
CA THR A 228 9.33 37.18 -15.37
C THR A 228 9.48 38.56 -14.72
N GLY A 229 9.28 38.67 -13.40
CA GLY A 229 9.87 39.77 -12.63
C GLY A 229 9.29 41.17 -12.86
N LYS A 230 8.01 41.28 -13.22
CA LYS A 230 7.23 42.52 -13.03
C LYS A 230 6.40 42.43 -11.75
N SER A 231 6.34 43.53 -11.02
CA SER A 231 5.82 43.66 -9.65
C SER A 231 4.38 43.16 -9.47
N ALA A 232 4.14 42.51 -8.33
CA ALA A 232 2.92 41.85 -7.86
C ALA A 232 1.66 42.74 -7.65
N LYS A 233 1.39 43.73 -8.51
CA LYS A 233 0.21 44.61 -8.43
C LYS A 233 -0.81 44.42 -9.55
N GLU A 234 -0.49 43.60 -10.55
CA GLU A 234 -1.33 43.34 -11.71
C GLU A 234 -1.41 41.84 -11.88
N ALA A 235 -2.58 41.27 -11.63
CA ALA A 235 -2.78 39.84 -11.84
C ALA A 235 -2.73 39.56 -13.35
N SER A 236 -1.97 38.54 -13.73
CA SER A 236 -2.24 37.84 -14.98
C SER A 236 -3.66 37.29 -14.91
N HIS A 237 -4.37 37.40 -16.01
CA HIS A 237 -5.80 37.15 -16.23
C HIS A 237 -6.75 38.31 -15.93
N LEU A 238 -6.33 39.57 -16.10
CA LEU A 238 -7.22 40.74 -16.03
C LEU A 238 -7.63 41.25 -17.42
N CYS A 239 -8.86 41.75 -17.53
CA CYS A 239 -9.32 42.46 -18.72
C CYS A 239 -8.75 43.89 -18.76
N LEU A 240 -7.82 44.14 -19.67
CA LEU A 240 -7.19 45.45 -19.85
C LEU A 240 -7.71 46.15 -21.12
N PRO A 241 -7.77 47.49 -21.15
CA PRO A 241 -8.15 48.23 -22.36
C PRO A 241 -7.20 47.91 -23.53
N LYS A 242 -7.76 47.67 -24.72
CA LYS A 242 -6.96 47.59 -25.97
C LYS A 242 -6.30 48.95 -26.26
N HIS A 243 -5.23 48.95 -27.05
CA HIS A 243 -4.57 50.20 -27.47
C HIS A 243 -5.58 51.18 -28.11
N GLY A 244 -5.59 52.42 -27.61
CA GLY A 244 -6.54 53.48 -28.02
C GLY A 244 -7.91 53.40 -27.33
N TYR A 245 -8.13 52.41 -26.47
CA TYR A 245 -9.28 52.31 -25.59
C TYR A 245 -8.89 52.56 -24.13
N CYS A 246 -9.89 52.82 -23.28
CA CYS A 246 -9.70 53.21 -21.89
C CYS A 246 -10.88 52.77 -21.01
N GLY A 247 -10.55 52.35 -19.79
CA GLY A 247 -11.50 52.21 -18.69
C GLY A 247 -11.54 53.47 -17.81
N ASN A 248 -10.45 54.24 -17.78
CA ASN A 248 -10.34 55.52 -17.10
C ASN A 248 -9.31 56.43 -17.80
N SER A 249 -9.19 57.69 -17.38
CA SER A 249 -8.31 58.65 -18.09
C SER A 249 -6.80 58.44 -17.85
N ALA A 250 -6.40 57.61 -16.89
CA ALA A 250 -4.99 57.24 -16.71
C ALA A 250 -4.53 56.16 -17.71
N ASP A 251 -5.47 55.52 -18.42
CA ASP A 251 -5.17 54.57 -19.49
C ASP A 251 -4.80 55.28 -20.81
N CYS A 252 -5.03 56.59 -20.88
CA CYS A 252 -4.76 57.42 -22.04
C CYS A 252 -3.47 58.22 -21.88
N GLU A 253 -3.00 58.81 -22.97
CA GLU A 253 -1.86 59.73 -22.92
C GLU A 253 -2.19 60.98 -22.09
N ASN A 254 -1.16 61.66 -21.57
CA ASN A 254 -1.34 62.79 -20.63
C ASN A 254 -2.13 63.98 -21.23
N TRP A 255 -2.27 64.07 -22.55
CA TRP A 255 -3.04 65.11 -23.26
C TRP A 255 -4.43 64.63 -23.71
N GLU A 256 -4.81 63.41 -23.34
CA GLU A 256 -6.08 62.78 -23.66
C GLU A 256 -6.95 62.61 -22.41
N VAL A 257 -8.21 62.29 -22.64
CA VAL A 257 -9.19 61.94 -21.61
C VAL A 257 -10.02 60.76 -22.11
N CYS A 258 -10.44 59.89 -21.19
CA CYS A 258 -11.28 58.77 -21.57
C CYS A 258 -12.71 59.20 -21.86
N ASP A 259 -13.22 58.84 -23.03
CA ASP A 259 -14.65 58.93 -23.34
C ASP A 259 -15.36 57.65 -22.89
N PHE A 260 -15.95 57.69 -21.69
CA PHE A 260 -16.64 56.52 -21.10
C PHE A 260 -17.83 55.99 -21.92
N SER A 261 -18.35 56.74 -22.90
CA SER A 261 -19.44 56.25 -23.76
C SER A 261 -18.94 55.36 -24.90
N THR A 262 -17.71 55.57 -25.36
CA THR A 262 -17.08 54.83 -26.46
C THR A 262 -15.87 54.00 -26.01
N HIS A 263 -15.44 54.20 -24.77
CA HIS A 263 -14.19 53.71 -24.21
C HIS A 263 -12.96 54.11 -25.02
N LYS A 264 -12.98 55.24 -25.75
CA LYS A 264 -11.84 55.70 -26.55
C LYS A 264 -11.13 56.86 -25.88
N CYS A 265 -9.80 56.89 -26.02
CA CYS A 265 -9.02 58.07 -25.67
C CYS A 265 -9.27 59.18 -26.70
N ARG A 266 -9.66 60.35 -26.21
CA ARG A 266 -9.86 61.55 -27.04
C ARG A 266 -8.99 62.68 -26.52
N ALA A 267 -8.48 63.52 -27.41
CA ALA A 267 -7.73 64.69 -27.02
C ALA A 267 -8.55 65.60 -26.09
N GLN A 268 -7.91 66.15 -25.05
CA GLN A 268 -8.51 67.15 -24.18
C GLN A 268 -8.81 68.45 -24.94
N ALA A 269 -9.67 69.31 -24.40
CA ALA A 269 -9.96 70.60 -25.02
C ALA A 269 -8.66 71.44 -25.18
N GLY A 270 -8.38 71.91 -26.40
CA GLY A 270 -7.14 72.61 -26.74
C GLY A 270 -5.92 71.70 -26.97
N LYS A 271 -6.12 70.38 -26.99
CA LYS A 271 -5.14 69.37 -27.40
C LYS A 271 -5.61 68.67 -28.68
N CYS A 272 -4.73 67.90 -29.30
CA CYS A 272 -5.05 67.18 -30.54
C CYS A 272 -4.24 65.89 -30.71
N ASN A 273 -4.87 64.91 -31.36
CA ASN A 273 -4.23 63.71 -31.89
C ASN A 273 -4.04 63.80 -33.41
N ALA A 274 -4.89 64.57 -34.09
CA ALA A 274 -4.80 64.88 -35.51
C ALA A 274 -5.40 66.27 -35.82
N ASN A 275 -5.15 66.78 -37.03
CA ASN A 275 -5.65 68.10 -37.46
C ASN A 275 -7.19 68.23 -37.36
N GLN A 276 -7.92 67.13 -37.49
CA GLN A 276 -9.38 67.10 -37.39
C GLN A 276 -9.91 67.44 -35.97
N ASP A 277 -9.06 67.37 -34.95
CA ASP A 277 -9.41 67.72 -33.58
C ASP A 277 -9.33 69.24 -33.33
N CYS A 278 -8.76 70.00 -34.28
CA CYS A 278 -8.53 71.44 -34.18
C CYS A 278 -9.60 72.26 -34.89
N ALA A 279 -9.74 73.54 -34.52
CA ALA A 279 -10.68 74.44 -35.16
C ALA A 279 -10.26 74.76 -36.61
N SER A 280 -11.20 75.26 -37.41
CA SER A 280 -10.90 75.65 -38.79
C SER A 280 -9.81 76.72 -38.84
N GLY A 281 -8.71 76.43 -39.54
CA GLY A 281 -7.54 77.30 -39.61
C GLY A 281 -6.40 76.92 -38.66
N GLU A 282 -6.56 75.90 -37.83
CA GLU A 282 -5.53 75.36 -36.96
C GLU A 282 -5.04 73.98 -37.45
N ALA A 283 -3.77 73.66 -37.20
CA ALA A 283 -3.17 72.36 -37.42
C ALA A 283 -2.70 71.76 -36.09
N CYS A 284 -2.72 70.44 -36.01
CA CYS A 284 -2.23 69.73 -34.84
C CYS A 284 -0.71 69.61 -34.88
N ASN A 285 -0.04 70.19 -33.88
CA ASN A 285 1.38 69.95 -33.66
C ASN A 285 1.57 68.64 -32.90
N LEU A 286 1.93 67.56 -33.60
CA LEU A 286 2.12 66.23 -33.01
C LEU A 286 3.29 66.13 -32.02
N ALA A 287 4.19 67.13 -31.95
CA ALA A 287 5.26 67.16 -30.95
C ALA A 287 4.77 67.72 -29.61
N THR A 288 3.77 68.62 -29.61
CA THR A 288 3.24 69.28 -28.42
C THR A 288 1.81 68.88 -28.07
N HIS A 289 1.16 68.17 -29.01
CA HIS A 289 -0.27 67.83 -29.02
C HIS A 289 -1.16 69.06 -28.83
N ARG A 290 -0.82 70.20 -29.43
CA ARG A 290 -1.61 71.45 -29.37
C ARG A 290 -2.06 71.88 -30.76
N CYS A 291 -3.24 72.49 -30.81
CA CYS A 291 -3.73 73.17 -32.01
C CYS A 291 -3.02 74.53 -32.16
N GLU A 292 -2.40 74.73 -33.31
CA GLU A 292 -1.59 75.91 -33.64
C GLU A 292 -2.03 76.46 -35.01
N SER A 293 -1.96 77.78 -35.21
CA SER A 293 -2.39 78.47 -36.44
C SER A 293 -1.26 78.70 -37.44
#